data_AF-A0A8T4KZ26-F1
#
_entry.id   AF-A0A8T4KZ26-F1
#
_cell.length_a   1.000
_cell.length_b   1.000
_cell.length_c   1.000
_cell.angle_alpha   90.00
_cell.angle_beta   90.00
_cell.angle_gamma   90.00
#
_symmetry.space_group_name_H-M   'P 1'
#
loop_
_entity.id
_entity.type
_entity.pdbx_description
1 polymer ?
#
loop_
_entity_poly.entity_id
_entity_poly.type
_entity_poly.pdbx_seq_one_letter_code
_entity_poly.pdbx_strand_id
1 'polypeptide(L)' 'MYGKVIIITSLIVAAVIVSLGVYNYYESTKYGANYQRAIASEGSDVCATPPGYTDEEWRQHLGHHPDRYAQCL' A
#
# COMPACT_ATOMS: atom_id res chain seq x y z
N MET A 1 21.38 -36.40 -16.95
CA MET A 1 20.38 -35.48 -17.52
C MET A 1 19.46 -34.86 -16.44
N TYR A 2 19.05 -35.63 -15.43
CA TYR A 2 18.20 -35.15 -14.32
C TYR A 2 18.80 -34.03 -13.45
N GLY A 3 20.11 -34.04 -13.18
CA GLY A 3 20.73 -33.02 -12.32
C GLY A 3 20.58 -31.59 -12.85
N LYS A 4 20.67 -31.38 -14.17
CA LYS A 4 20.46 -30.06 -14.79
C LYS A 4 19.00 -29.62 -14.71
N VAL A 5 18.07 -30.55 -14.89
CA VAL A 5 16.63 -30.28 -14.77
C VAL A 5 16.29 -29.86 -13.33
N ILE A 6 16.78 -30.57 -12.34
CA ILE A 6 16.57 -30.25 -10.91
C ILE A 6 17.12 -28.86 -10.58
N ILE A 7 18.34 -28.54 -11.03
CA ILE A 7 18.95 -27.22 -10.80
C ILE A 7 18.10 -26.11 -11.44
N ILE A 8 17.70 -26.28 -12.71
CA ILE A 8 16.87 -25.29 -13.42
C ILE A 8 15.53 -25.10 -12.71
N THR A 9 14.86 -26.18 -12.32
CA THR A 9 13.58 -26.09 -11.60
C THR A 9 13.73 -25.38 -10.25
N SER A 10 14.80 -25.66 -9.51
CA SER A 10 15.05 -25.01 -8.21
C SER A 10 15.30 -23.51 -8.37
N LEU A 11 16.01 -23.09 -9.42
CA LEU A 11 16.25 -21.67 -9.70
C LEU A 11 14.95 -20.94 -10.05
N ILE A 12 14.07 -21.55 -10.83
CA ILE A 12 12.76 -20.97 -11.17
C ILE A 12 11.91 -20.80 -9.91
N VAL A 13 11.83 -21.83 -9.07
CA VAL A 13 11.08 -21.78 -7.81
C VAL A 13 11.63 -20.68 -6.89
N ALA A 14 12.96 -20.60 -6.74
CA ALA A 14 13.60 -19.54 -5.96
C ALA A 14 13.26 -18.14 -6.49
N ALA A 15 13.30 -17.94 -7.82
CA ALA A 15 12.94 -16.68 -8.44
C ALA A 15 11.48 -16.28 -8.14
N VAL A 16 10.54 -17.23 -8.27
CA VAL A 16 9.12 -16.99 -7.97
C VAL A 16 8.92 -16.59 -6.50
N ILE A 17 9.57 -17.30 -5.57
CA ILE A 17 9.47 -16.98 -4.13
C ILE A 17 9.99 -15.56 -3.86
N VAL A 18 11.13 -15.19 -4.45
CA VAL A 18 11.69 -13.84 -4.30
C VAL A 18 10.74 -12.78 -4.89
N SER A 19 10.23 -13.00 -6.09
CA SER A 19 9.28 -12.08 -6.73
C SER A 19 8.01 -11.86 -5.89
N LEU A 20 7.44 -12.94 -5.34
CA LEU A 20 6.29 -12.85 -4.45
C LEU A 20 6.64 -12.09 -3.15
N GLY A 21 7.80 -12.36 -2.55
CA GLY A 21 8.26 -11.66 -1.36
C GLY A 21 8.42 -10.15 -1.59
N VAL A 22 9.02 -9.76 -2.72
CA VAL A 22 9.18 -8.35 -3.11
C VAL A 22 7.82 -7.68 -3.34
N TYR A 23 6.89 -8.36 -4.03
CA TYR A 23 5.54 -7.83 -4.27
C TYR A 23 4.80 -7.56 -2.95
N ASN A 24 4.78 -8.53 -2.03
CA ASN A 24 4.13 -8.38 -0.73
C ASN A 24 4.79 -7.29 0.13
N TYR A 25 6.12 -7.18 0.11
CA TYR A 25 6.84 -6.12 0.81
C TYR A 25 6.49 -4.73 0.25
N TYR A 26 6.44 -4.59 -1.08
CA TYR A 26 6.09 -3.32 -1.73
C TYR A 26 4.64 -2.90 -1.42
N GLU A 27 3.69 -3.84 -1.48
CA GLU A 27 2.30 -3.63 -1.07
C GLU A 27 2.20 -3.18 0.40
N SER A 28 2.84 -3.93 1.31
CA SER A 28 2.79 -3.63 2.74
C SER A 28 3.40 -2.28 3.07
N THR A 29 4.52 -1.91 2.43
CA THR A 29 5.18 -0.63 2.67
C THR A 29 4.39 0.53 2.07
N LYS A 30 3.84 0.36 0.87
CA LYS A 30 3.04 1.41 0.21
C LYS A 30 1.71 1.62 0.92
N TYR A 31 0.90 0.59 1.12
CA TYR A 31 -0.44 0.73 1.67
C TYR A 31 -0.47 0.82 3.20
N GLY A 32 0.40 0.06 3.89
CA GLY A 32 0.46 0.07 5.35
C GLY A 32 0.97 1.39 5.92
N ALA A 33 1.99 1.99 5.29
CA ALA A 33 2.48 3.31 5.69
C ALA A 33 1.45 4.41 5.41
N ASN A 34 0.73 4.32 4.28
CA ASN A 34 -0.32 5.29 3.93
C ASN A 34 -1.49 5.27 4.91
N TYR A 35 -1.86 4.11 5.45
CA TYR A 35 -2.92 4.00 6.45
C TYR A 35 -2.52 4.66 7.79
N GLN A 36 -1.35 4.31 8.33
CA GLN A 36 -0.86 4.91 9.59
C GLN A 36 -0.64 6.41 9.46
N ARG A 37 -0.14 6.83 8.29
CA ARG A 37 0.01 8.25 7.97
C ARG A 37 -1.32 8.98 7.91
N ALA A 38 -2.35 8.40 7.27
CA ALA A 38 -3.68 9.03 7.20
C ALA A 38 -4.27 9.24 8.61
N ILE A 39 -4.20 8.22 9.48
CA ILE A 39 -4.68 8.35 10.86
C ILE A 39 -3.89 9.41 11.63
N ALA A 40 -2.56 9.43 11.49
CA ALA A 40 -1.71 10.41 12.16
C ALA A 40 -1.91 11.84 11.62
N SER A 41 -2.42 11.97 10.39
CA SER A 41 -2.69 13.25 9.74
C SER A 41 -4.10 13.78 10.00
N GLU A 42 -5.02 12.99 10.56
CA GLU A 42 -6.34 13.48 10.98
C GLU A 42 -6.20 14.54 12.08
N GLY A 43 -6.58 15.78 11.74
CA GLY A 43 -6.60 16.92 12.66
C GLY A 43 -7.95 17.11 13.33
N SER A 44 -8.09 18.20 14.09
CA SER A 44 -9.39 18.59 14.67
C SER A 44 -10.43 18.98 13.61
N ASP A 45 -9.96 19.52 12.48
CA ASP A 45 -10.79 19.70 11.29
C ASP A 45 -10.50 18.55 10.32
N VAL A 46 -11.42 17.60 10.28
CA VAL A 46 -11.32 16.37 9.48
C VAL A 46 -11.47 16.64 7.97
N CYS A 47 -11.98 17.81 7.58
CA CYS A 47 -12.14 18.17 6.18
C CYS A 47 -10.95 18.95 5.63
N ALA A 48 -10.11 19.52 6.50
CA ALA A 48 -8.91 20.23 6.10
C ALA A 48 -7.83 19.26 5.61
N THR A 49 -7.22 19.57 4.47
CA THR A 49 -6.07 18.81 3.95
C THR A 49 -4.88 18.91 4.91
N PRO A 50 -4.37 17.79 5.43
CA PRO A 50 -3.27 17.81 6.37
C PRO A 50 -1.90 17.97 5.68
N PRO A 51 -0.86 18.45 6.40
CA PRO A 51 0.48 18.59 5.86
C PRO A 51 1.01 17.29 5.24
N GLY A 52 1.54 17.41 4.02
CA GLY A 52 2.10 16.31 3.25
C GLY A 52 1.12 15.63 2.30
N TYR A 53 -0.19 15.90 2.40
CA TYR A 53 -1.16 15.52 1.38
C TYR A 53 -1.39 16.70 0.43
N THR A 54 -1.66 16.38 -0.84
CA THR A 54 -2.34 17.31 -1.74
C THR A 54 -3.85 17.26 -1.50
N ASP A 55 -4.56 18.32 -1.86
CA ASP A 55 -6.02 18.36 -1.73
C ASP A 55 -6.70 17.21 -2.50
N GLU A 56 -6.17 16.84 -3.66
CA GLU A 56 -6.69 15.73 -4.47
C GLU A 56 -6.49 14.39 -3.77
N GLU A 57 -5.31 14.12 -3.21
CA GLU A 57 -5.04 12.89 -2.46
C GLU A 57 -5.92 12.80 -1.20
N TRP A 58 -6.13 13.93 -0.52
CA TRP A 58 -7.01 13.96 0.66
C TRP A 58 -8.47 13.76 0.26
N ARG A 59 -8.95 14.41 -0.80
CA ARG A 59 -10.31 14.22 -1.31
C ARG A 59 -10.58 12.76 -1.74
N GLN A 60 -9.61 12.11 -2.38
CA GLN A 60 -9.70 10.68 -2.68
C GLN A 60 -9.74 9.81 -1.41
N HIS A 61 -8.93 10.13 -0.40
CA HIS A 61 -8.97 9.46 0.90
C HIS A 61 -10.34 9.59 1.58
N LEU A 62 -10.88 10.81 1.64
CA LEU A 62 -12.19 11.08 2.23
C LEU A 62 -13.28 10.27 1.50
N GLY A 63 -13.20 10.17 0.17
CA GLY A 63 -14.14 9.42 -0.67
C GLY A 63 -14.22 7.92 -0.37
N HIS A 64 -13.19 7.32 0.23
CA HIS A 64 -13.21 5.92 0.64
C HIS A 64 -14.03 5.66 1.93
N HIS A 65 -14.30 6.70 2.73
CA HIS A 65 -15.01 6.58 4.01
C HIS A 65 -16.15 7.61 4.13
N PRO A 66 -17.18 7.50 3.27
CA PRO A 66 -18.28 8.47 3.21
C PRO A 66 -19.12 8.51 4.49
N ASP A 67 -19.09 7.45 5.31
CA ASP A 67 -19.73 7.40 6.62
C ASP A 67 -19.06 8.31 7.65
N ARG A 68 -17.74 8.51 7.56
CA ARG A 68 -16.97 9.36 8.49
C ARG A 68 -16.80 10.79 8.00
N TYR A 69 -16.80 10.96 6.67
CA TYR A 69 -16.46 12.22 6.01
C TYR A 69 -17.60 12.80 5.16
N ALA A 70 -18.85 12.42 5.44
CA ALA A 70 -20.03 12.91 4.73
C ALA A 70 -20.11 14.44 4.68
N GLN A 71 -19.62 15.12 5.72
CA GLN A 71 -19.58 16.57 5.82
C GLN A 71 -18.45 17.23 5.00
N CYS A 72 -17.49 16.45 4.49
CA CYS A 72 -16.30 16.95 3.80
C CYS A 72 -16.35 16.80 2.28
N LEU A 73 -17.38 16.13 1.74
CA LEU A 73 -17.50 15.76 0.32
C LEU A 73 -18.73 16.33 -0.36
#